data_AF-A0A955EA12-F1
#
_entry.id   AF-A0A955EA12-F1
#
_cell.length_a   1.000
_cell.length_b   1.000
_cell.length_c   1.000
_cell.angle_alpha   90.00
_cell.angle_beta   90.00
_cell.angle_gamma   90.00
#
_symmetry.space_group_name_H-M   'P 1'
#
loop_
_entity.id
_entity.type
_entity.pdbx_description
1 polymer ?
#
loop_
_entity_poly.entity_id
_entity_poly.type
_entity_poly.pdbx_seq_one_letter_code
_entity_poly.pdbx_strand_id
1 'polypeptide(L)'
;MNISKIAPGLIKDVYIIGAGASAHLGIPTGPELAEYIQNHPNELAKEISERIQETGHLRVGEKAQEFVAMQCTELARRLADAGSISIDEFLGSMEDDSMLEIAKLAISTVILNSQLNAIENGLVKRRCWLGRVLHQTGMKPREILEQSAFLTFNYDVMIETKAIQVLLALTGMTGKAAAELIGERVTHLHGSVYPLLTEPHFRKGYDVPLDGPVVPKRYSGDLKKGADSIRVIHESVGVDDLNVQLLMNAKRVFFLGFGFHRGNMRMLGYPHHWGTLAGSMYASAFDADAQRIVKQYFRGADRINIGDVGEGCDSFLARVLQ
;
A
#
# COMPACT_ATOMS: atom_id res chain seq x y z
N MET A 1 -9.07 9.89 -4.91
CA MET A 1 -10.43 9.55 -4.42
C MET A 1 -10.66 10.32 -3.12
N ASN A 2 -11.86 10.83 -2.88
CA ASN A 2 -12.08 11.82 -1.83
C ASN A 2 -12.73 11.17 -0.59
N ILE A 3 -11.92 10.84 0.42
CA ILE A 3 -12.40 10.49 1.78
C ILE A 3 -13.31 11.61 2.32
N SER A 4 -13.30 12.80 1.71
CA SER A 4 -14.07 14.00 2.07
C SER A 4 -15.58 13.78 2.17
N LYS A 5 -16.10 12.64 1.71
CA LYS A 5 -17.51 12.26 1.84
C LYS A 5 -17.86 11.61 3.17
N ILE A 6 -16.88 11.14 3.94
CA ILE A 6 -17.11 10.52 5.24
C ILE A 6 -17.11 11.61 6.30
N ALA A 7 -18.20 11.72 7.06
CA ALA A 7 -18.24 12.61 8.21
C ALA A 7 -17.17 12.17 9.24
N PRO A 8 -16.20 13.02 9.63
CA PRO A 8 -15.07 12.62 10.47
C PRO A 8 -15.44 11.95 11.80
N GLY A 9 -16.62 12.27 12.36
CA GLY A 9 -17.11 11.68 13.61
C GLY A 9 -17.62 10.22 13.50
N LEU A 10 -17.72 9.67 12.29
CA LEU A 10 -18.12 8.27 12.08
C LEU A 10 -16.94 7.29 12.12
N ILE A 11 -15.74 7.76 11.79
CA ILE A 11 -14.52 6.94 11.80
C ILE A 11 -14.04 6.79 13.24
N LYS A 12 -14.05 5.56 13.73
CA LYS A 12 -13.53 5.22 15.06
C LYS A 12 -12.10 4.72 14.99
N ASP A 13 -11.78 3.96 13.95
CA ASP A 13 -10.48 3.32 13.81
C ASP A 13 -9.77 3.80 12.55
N VAL A 14 -8.51 4.22 12.70
CA VAL A 14 -7.63 4.50 11.57
C VAL A 14 -6.49 3.51 11.57
N TYR A 15 -6.30 2.83 10.46
CA TYR A 15 -5.22 1.87 10.25
C TYR A 15 -4.18 2.47 9.30
N ILE A 16 -2.99 2.71 9.81
CA ILE A 16 -1.82 3.14 9.06
C ILE A 16 -1.02 1.92 8.68
N ILE A 17 -0.98 1.63 7.39
CA ILE A 17 -0.44 0.39 6.85
C ILE A 17 0.87 0.65 6.13
N GLY A 18 1.91 -0.08 6.50
CA GLY A 18 3.16 -0.15 5.75
C GLY A 18 3.44 -1.53 5.17
N ALA A 19 4.55 -1.66 4.46
CA ALA A 19 4.81 -2.81 3.61
C ALA A 19 4.94 -4.12 4.41
N GLY A 20 5.37 -4.04 5.67
CA GLY A 20 5.43 -5.20 6.57
C GLY A 20 4.06 -5.85 6.81
N ALA A 21 2.94 -5.14 6.61
CA ALA A 21 1.61 -5.71 6.74
C ALA A 21 1.23 -6.60 5.54
N SER A 22 1.86 -6.39 4.38
CA SER A 22 1.66 -7.18 3.15
C SER A 22 2.76 -8.24 2.94
N ALA A 23 3.88 -8.17 3.68
CA ALA A 23 5.02 -9.09 3.52
C ALA A 23 4.65 -10.59 3.58
N HIS A 24 3.74 -10.97 4.49
CA HIS A 24 3.26 -12.36 4.61
C HIS A 24 2.50 -12.88 3.37
N LEU A 25 2.13 -11.99 2.45
CA LEU A 25 1.52 -12.32 1.15
C LEU A 25 2.56 -12.42 0.03
N GLY A 26 3.85 -12.27 0.34
CA GLY A 26 4.93 -12.25 -0.66
C GLY A 26 5.06 -10.91 -1.39
N ILE A 27 4.45 -9.84 -0.88
CA ILE A 27 4.68 -8.47 -1.39
C ILE A 27 5.96 -7.93 -0.73
N PRO A 28 6.93 -7.41 -1.51
CA PRO A 28 8.19 -6.97 -0.94
C PRO A 28 8.00 -5.75 -0.03
N THR A 29 8.79 -5.70 1.04
CA THR A 29 9.03 -4.49 1.82
C THR A 29 9.87 -3.48 1.03
N GLY A 30 10.00 -2.24 1.54
CA GLY A 30 10.84 -1.22 0.90
C GLY A 30 12.28 -1.68 0.63
N PRO A 31 12.99 -2.26 1.63
CA PRO A 31 14.33 -2.82 1.41
C PRO A 31 14.36 -3.98 0.41
N GLU A 32 13.44 -4.94 0.52
CA GLU A 32 13.38 -6.09 -0.41
C GLU A 32 13.07 -5.65 -1.85
N LEU A 33 12.24 -4.62 -2.03
CA LEU A 33 11.96 -4.03 -3.34
C LEU A 33 13.21 -3.35 -3.93
N ALA A 34 13.92 -2.57 -3.12
CA ALA A 34 15.16 -1.93 -3.55
C ALA A 34 16.23 -2.97 -3.91
N GLU A 35 16.40 -4.00 -3.08
CA GLU A 35 17.30 -5.12 -3.33
C GLU A 35 16.94 -5.87 -4.62
N TYR A 36 15.66 -6.14 -4.86
CA TYR A 36 15.22 -6.80 -6.09
C TYR A 36 15.61 -5.99 -7.33
N ILE A 37 15.34 -4.68 -7.32
CA ILE A 37 15.69 -3.79 -8.45
C ILE A 37 17.20 -3.74 -8.69
N GLN A 38 18.00 -3.70 -7.62
CA GLN A 38 19.46 -3.70 -7.70
C GLN A 38 20.02 -4.99 -8.32
N ASN A 39 19.46 -6.14 -7.92
CA ASN A 39 20.01 -7.44 -8.28
C ASN A 39 19.48 -8.00 -9.62
N HIS A 40 18.35 -7.49 -10.13
CA HIS A 40 17.68 -8.04 -11.32
C HIS A 40 17.40 -7.00 -12.44
N PRO A 41 18.32 -6.08 -12.78
CA PRO A 41 18.05 -5.03 -13.76
C PRO A 41 17.74 -5.57 -15.17
N ASN A 42 18.38 -6.66 -15.57
CA ASN A 42 18.17 -7.28 -16.89
C ASN A 42 16.79 -7.96 -16.99
N GLU A 43 16.36 -8.64 -15.93
CA GLU A 43 15.03 -9.28 -15.86
C GLU A 43 13.94 -8.22 -15.90
N LEU A 44 14.09 -7.15 -15.09
CA LEU A 44 13.17 -6.01 -15.10
C LEU A 44 13.07 -5.34 -16.47
N ALA A 45 14.20 -5.09 -17.12
CA ALA A 45 14.20 -4.47 -18.43
C ALA A 45 13.45 -5.29 -19.48
N LYS A 46 13.63 -6.62 -19.44
CA LYS A 46 12.92 -7.55 -20.31
C LYS A 46 11.41 -7.50 -20.04
N GLU A 47 11.00 -7.65 -18.79
CA GLU A 47 9.57 -7.67 -18.43
C GLU A 47 8.86 -6.34 -18.71
N ILE A 48 9.51 -5.21 -18.43
CA ILE A 48 8.99 -3.88 -18.76
C ILE A 48 8.80 -3.76 -20.27
N SER A 49 9.80 -4.16 -21.06
CA SER A 49 9.74 -4.11 -22.52
C SER A 49 8.62 -4.98 -23.08
N GLU A 50 8.47 -6.21 -22.58
CA GLU A 50 7.40 -7.14 -22.98
C GLU A 50 6.02 -6.57 -22.66
N ARG A 51 5.81 -6.06 -21.44
CA ARG A 51 4.54 -5.46 -21.02
C ARG A 51 4.19 -4.22 -21.83
N ILE A 52 5.15 -3.34 -22.14
CA ILE A 52 4.92 -2.17 -22.99
C ILE A 52 4.46 -2.61 -24.39
N GLN A 53 5.06 -3.65 -24.97
CA GLN A 53 4.65 -4.19 -26.27
C GLN A 53 3.23 -4.77 -26.24
N GLU A 54 2.86 -5.50 -25.19
CA GLU A 54 1.52 -6.10 -25.03
C GLU A 54 0.38 -5.09 -25.00
N THR A 55 0.62 -3.88 -24.45
CA THR A 55 -0.40 -2.82 -24.42
C THR A 55 -0.75 -2.24 -25.79
N GLY A 56 -0.05 -2.64 -26.86
CA GLY A 56 -0.42 -2.31 -28.25
C GLY A 56 -0.22 -0.84 -28.63
N HIS A 57 0.32 -0.02 -27.72
CA HIS A 57 0.52 1.40 -27.97
C HIS A 57 1.80 1.70 -28.75
N LEU A 58 2.83 0.84 -28.69
CA LEU A 58 4.09 1.01 -29.42
C LEU A 58 4.72 -0.35 -29.75
N ARG A 59 5.12 -0.57 -31.00
CA ARG A 59 6.15 -1.59 -31.30
C ARG A 59 7.47 -1.05 -30.73
N VAL A 60 7.89 -1.56 -29.59
CA VAL A 60 9.18 -1.23 -28.99
C VAL A 60 10.26 -1.88 -29.87
N GLY A 61 10.90 -1.09 -30.73
CA GLY A 61 12.02 -1.55 -31.55
C GLY A 61 13.24 -1.89 -30.68
N GLU A 62 14.20 -2.62 -31.24
CA GLU A 62 15.43 -3.07 -30.55
C GLU A 62 16.12 -1.93 -29.77
N LYS A 63 16.25 -0.75 -30.39
CA LYS A 63 16.84 0.43 -29.73
C LYS A 63 16.11 0.88 -28.45
N ALA A 64 14.79 0.72 -28.40
CA ALA A 64 14.02 1.08 -27.23
C ALA A 64 14.16 0.02 -26.12
N GLN A 65 14.30 -1.27 -26.47
CA GLN A 65 14.63 -2.31 -25.50
C GLN A 65 16.04 -2.10 -24.92
N GLU A 66 17.03 -1.79 -25.76
CA GLU A 66 18.39 -1.41 -25.33
C GLU A 66 18.36 -0.19 -24.39
N PHE A 67 17.55 0.82 -24.71
CA PHE A 67 17.37 1.97 -23.85
C PHE A 67 16.80 1.60 -22.47
N VAL A 68 15.71 0.81 -22.42
CA VAL A 68 15.12 0.36 -21.15
C VAL A 68 16.13 -0.46 -20.33
N ALA A 69 16.91 -1.33 -20.97
CA ALA A 69 17.94 -2.13 -20.32
C ALA A 69 19.07 -1.28 -19.71
N MET A 70 19.55 -0.29 -20.46
CA MET A 70 20.53 0.67 -19.99
C MET A 70 19.99 1.47 -18.78
N GLN A 71 18.75 1.94 -18.86
CA GLN A 71 18.11 2.71 -17.78
C GLN A 71 17.89 1.86 -16.52
N CYS A 72 17.45 0.60 -16.64
CA CYS A 72 17.31 -0.30 -15.49
C CYS A 72 18.66 -0.61 -14.83
N THR A 73 19.71 -0.77 -15.63
CA THR A 73 21.08 -0.99 -15.12
C THR A 73 21.58 0.24 -14.36
N GLU A 74 21.36 1.43 -14.91
CA GLU A 74 21.74 2.69 -14.26
C GLU A 74 20.92 2.94 -12.99
N LEU A 75 19.61 2.64 -13.00
CA LEU A 75 18.74 2.70 -11.82
C LEU A 75 19.27 1.80 -10.70
N ALA A 76 19.59 0.54 -11.02
CA ALA A 76 20.15 -0.42 -10.07
C ALA A 76 21.45 0.09 -9.45
N ARG A 77 22.36 0.65 -10.27
CA ARG A 77 23.60 1.25 -9.80
C ARG A 77 23.36 2.43 -8.86
N ARG A 78 22.48 3.37 -9.23
CA ARG A 78 22.13 4.53 -8.39
C ARG A 78 21.50 4.13 -7.06
N LEU A 79 20.63 3.11 -7.07
CA LEU A 79 20.05 2.56 -5.85
C LEU A 79 21.11 1.97 -4.93
N ALA A 80 22.05 1.20 -5.49
CA ALA A 80 23.15 0.61 -4.71
C ALA A 80 24.05 1.71 -4.10
N ASP A 81 24.39 2.73 -4.89
CA ASP A 81 25.23 3.85 -4.45
C ASP A 81 24.54 4.72 -3.38
N ALA A 82 23.22 4.84 -3.43
CA ALA A 82 22.44 5.60 -2.45
C ALA A 82 22.38 4.93 -1.06
N GLY A 83 22.67 3.63 -0.98
CA GLY A 83 22.71 2.88 0.27
C GLY A 83 21.35 2.70 0.93
N SER A 84 21.30 2.81 2.27
CA SER A 84 20.12 2.42 3.08
C SER A 84 18.98 3.45 3.12
N ILE A 85 18.77 4.24 2.07
CA ILE A 85 17.62 5.15 1.99
C ILE A 85 16.34 4.40 1.58
N SER A 86 15.17 4.90 1.96
CA SER A 86 13.92 4.30 1.51
C SER A 86 13.71 4.54 0.01
N ILE A 87 12.99 3.64 -0.67
CA ILE A 87 12.68 3.80 -2.09
C ILE A 87 11.94 5.12 -2.37
N ASP A 88 11.04 5.55 -1.48
CA ASP A 88 10.31 6.81 -1.63
C ASP A 88 11.22 8.04 -1.52
N GLU A 89 12.19 8.01 -0.60
CA GLU A 89 13.18 9.08 -0.45
C GLU A 89 14.13 9.12 -1.64
N PHE A 90 14.53 7.96 -2.15
CA PHE A 90 15.33 7.84 -3.37
C PHE A 90 14.60 8.43 -4.58
N LEU A 91 13.36 8.03 -4.83
CA LEU A 91 12.54 8.60 -5.91
C LEU A 91 12.38 10.12 -5.76
N GLY A 92 12.15 10.59 -4.52
CA GLY A 92 12.05 12.02 -4.22
C GLY A 92 13.31 12.81 -4.57
N SER A 93 14.48 12.19 -4.53
CA SER A 93 15.73 12.85 -4.88
C SER A 93 16.04 12.91 -6.38
N MET A 94 15.23 12.27 -7.23
CA MET A 94 15.48 12.22 -8.68
C MET A 94 15.06 13.51 -9.39
N GLU A 95 15.99 14.11 -10.13
CA GLU A 95 15.73 15.26 -11.03
C GLU A 95 15.50 14.85 -12.49
N ASP A 96 15.88 13.62 -12.87
CA ASP A 96 15.76 13.09 -14.23
C ASP A 96 14.40 12.40 -14.40
N ASP A 97 13.47 13.07 -15.08
CA ASP A 97 12.12 12.57 -15.35
C ASP A 97 12.11 11.21 -16.05
N SER A 98 13.08 10.94 -16.94
CA SER A 98 13.16 9.68 -17.66
C SER A 98 13.59 8.53 -16.75
N MET A 99 14.53 8.79 -15.84
CA MET A 99 14.95 7.83 -14.81
C MET A 99 13.82 7.58 -13.81
N LEU A 100 13.10 8.65 -13.42
CA LEU A 100 11.97 8.55 -12.52
C LEU A 100 10.84 7.69 -13.11
N GLU A 101 10.55 7.87 -14.41
CA GLU A 101 9.61 7.02 -15.13
C GLU A 101 10.04 5.55 -15.11
N ILE A 102 11.30 5.26 -15.40
CA ILE A 102 11.84 3.88 -15.36
C ILE A 102 11.76 3.30 -13.95
N ALA A 103 12.03 4.09 -12.92
CA ALA A 103 11.92 3.64 -11.54
C ALA A 103 10.48 3.30 -11.15
N LYS A 104 9.50 4.14 -11.54
CA LYS A 104 8.07 3.86 -11.33
C LYS A 104 7.62 2.60 -12.09
N LEU A 105 8.10 2.38 -13.32
CA LEU A 105 7.84 1.17 -14.09
C LEU A 105 8.43 -0.06 -13.41
N ALA A 106 9.68 0.00 -12.94
CA ALA A 106 10.33 -1.09 -12.22
C ALA A 106 9.55 -1.47 -10.95
N ILE A 107 9.19 -0.50 -10.11
CA ILE A 107 8.37 -0.73 -8.92
C ILE A 107 7.04 -1.37 -9.28
N SER A 108 6.38 -0.85 -10.31
CA SER A 108 5.08 -1.36 -10.77
C SER A 108 5.19 -2.81 -11.22
N THR A 109 6.22 -3.15 -12.00
CA THR A 109 6.48 -4.54 -12.44
C THR A 109 6.65 -5.48 -11.25
N VAL A 110 7.52 -5.16 -10.28
CA VAL A 110 7.79 -6.03 -9.13
C VAL A 110 6.53 -6.24 -8.29
N ILE A 111 5.81 -5.16 -7.98
CA ILE A 111 4.61 -5.25 -7.14
C ILE A 111 3.51 -6.03 -7.86
N LEU A 112 3.23 -5.75 -9.14
CA LEU A 112 2.21 -6.45 -9.91
C LEU A 112 2.52 -7.96 -10.01
N ASN A 113 3.77 -8.34 -10.27
CA ASN A 113 4.20 -9.74 -10.28
C ASN A 113 3.97 -10.41 -8.91
N SER A 114 4.37 -9.72 -7.84
CA SER A 114 4.22 -10.23 -6.47
C SER A 114 2.74 -10.44 -6.10
N GLN A 115 1.87 -9.52 -6.51
CA GLN A 115 0.42 -9.63 -6.29
C GLN A 115 -0.20 -10.78 -7.09
N LEU A 116 0.17 -10.92 -8.37
CA LEU A 116 -0.28 -12.05 -9.20
C LEU A 116 0.15 -13.38 -8.56
N ASN A 117 1.41 -13.49 -8.17
CA ASN A 117 1.94 -14.66 -7.49
C ASN A 117 1.20 -14.95 -6.16
N ALA A 118 0.89 -13.91 -5.37
CA ALA A 118 0.13 -14.05 -4.12
C ALA A 118 -1.30 -14.59 -4.37
N ILE A 119 -1.92 -14.13 -5.45
CA ILE A 119 -3.25 -14.52 -5.88
C ILE A 119 -3.26 -15.97 -6.39
N GLU A 120 -2.36 -16.31 -7.30
CA GLU A 120 -2.26 -17.64 -7.92
C GLU A 120 -1.95 -18.73 -6.89
N ASN A 121 -1.06 -18.44 -5.94
CA ASN A 121 -0.74 -19.35 -4.84
C ASN A 121 -1.78 -19.35 -3.70
N GLY A 122 -2.89 -18.61 -3.86
CA GLY A 122 -3.97 -18.56 -2.88
C GLY A 122 -3.57 -17.95 -1.53
N LEU A 123 -2.47 -17.19 -1.45
CA LEU A 123 -2.01 -16.54 -0.22
C LEU A 123 -3.06 -15.55 0.29
N VAL A 124 -3.78 -14.90 -0.62
CA VAL A 124 -4.89 -13.99 -0.30
C VAL A 124 -6.04 -14.69 0.43
N LYS A 125 -6.25 -16.00 0.20
CA LYS A 125 -7.32 -16.76 0.86
C LYS A 125 -6.96 -17.12 2.31
N ARG A 126 -5.67 -17.10 2.68
CA ARG A 126 -5.22 -17.43 4.03
C ARG A 126 -5.74 -16.42 5.05
N ARG A 127 -5.73 -16.82 6.32
CA ARG A 127 -6.00 -15.92 7.45
C ARG A 127 -4.93 -14.84 7.46
N CYS A 128 -5.37 -13.59 7.41
CA CYS A 128 -4.51 -12.42 7.52
C CYS A 128 -5.07 -11.44 8.55
N TRP A 129 -4.25 -10.45 8.92
CA TRP A 129 -4.61 -9.41 9.89
C TRP A 129 -5.92 -8.70 9.52
N LEU A 130 -6.20 -8.49 8.23
CA LEU A 130 -7.42 -7.83 7.77
C LEU A 130 -8.65 -8.71 8.01
N GLY A 131 -8.54 -10.02 7.84
CA GLY A 131 -9.60 -10.95 8.20
C GLY A 131 -9.96 -10.86 9.69
N ARG A 132 -8.96 -10.63 10.55
CA ARG A 132 -9.18 -10.40 11.98
C ARG A 132 -9.88 -9.07 12.27
N VAL A 133 -9.47 -7.99 11.61
CA VAL A 133 -10.17 -6.70 11.71
C VAL A 133 -11.65 -6.88 11.32
N LEU A 134 -11.93 -7.58 10.23
CA LEU A 134 -13.29 -7.76 9.71
C LEU A 134 -14.12 -8.79 10.47
N HIS A 135 -13.50 -9.64 11.30
CA HIS A 135 -14.17 -10.65 12.13
C HIS A 135 -14.23 -10.24 13.61
N GLN A 136 -14.14 -8.94 13.93
CA GLN A 136 -14.35 -8.47 15.30
C GLN A 136 -15.73 -8.93 15.81
N THR A 137 -15.74 -9.55 16.99
CA THR A 137 -16.93 -10.20 17.53
C THR A 137 -18.07 -9.20 17.73
N GLY A 138 -19.26 -9.55 17.25
CA GLY A 138 -20.48 -8.78 17.48
C GLY A 138 -20.77 -7.66 16.48
N MET A 139 -19.94 -7.46 15.45
CA MET A 139 -20.21 -6.52 14.36
C MET A 139 -20.16 -7.21 13.00
N LYS A 140 -20.95 -6.71 12.04
CA LYS A 140 -20.88 -7.16 10.65
C LYS A 140 -19.65 -6.54 9.98
N PRO A 141 -18.96 -7.24 9.04
CA PRO A 141 -17.79 -6.70 8.33
C PRO A 141 -18.03 -5.33 7.70
N ARG A 142 -19.23 -5.10 7.15
CA ARG A 142 -19.64 -3.81 6.59
C ARG A 142 -19.63 -2.69 7.63
N GLU A 143 -20.17 -2.92 8.82
CA GLU A 143 -20.26 -1.93 9.90
C GLU A 143 -18.87 -1.55 10.42
N ILE A 144 -17.96 -2.54 10.49
CA ILE A 144 -16.56 -2.33 10.86
C ILE A 144 -15.88 -1.42 9.83
N LEU A 145 -16.05 -1.71 8.53
CA LEU A 145 -15.49 -0.90 7.44
C LEU A 145 -16.08 0.51 7.39
N GLU A 146 -17.38 0.66 7.67
CA GLU A 146 -18.02 1.97 7.74
C GLU A 146 -17.48 2.87 8.88
N GLN A 147 -16.85 2.25 9.89
CA GLN A 147 -16.23 2.92 11.04
C GLN A 147 -14.70 2.92 10.98
N SER A 148 -14.11 2.42 9.89
CA SER A 148 -12.67 2.30 9.71
C SER A 148 -12.19 3.15 8.53
N ALA A 149 -10.96 3.66 8.63
CA ALA A 149 -10.22 4.21 7.50
C ALA A 149 -8.83 3.56 7.45
N PHE A 150 -8.32 3.35 6.24
CA PHE A 150 -7.00 2.78 5.98
C PHE A 150 -6.16 3.80 5.23
N LEU A 151 -5.05 4.20 5.83
CA LEU A 151 -4.03 5.05 5.22
C LEU A 151 -2.83 4.15 4.94
N THR A 152 -2.61 3.80 3.67
CA THR A 152 -1.54 2.87 3.29
C THR A 152 -0.40 3.59 2.58
N PHE A 153 0.81 3.21 2.92
CA PHE A 153 2.04 3.61 2.24
C PHE A 153 2.47 2.58 1.18
N ASN A 154 1.71 1.49 1.04
CA ASN A 154 2.03 0.45 0.09
C ASN A 154 1.50 0.82 -1.30
N TYR A 155 2.23 0.40 -2.32
CA TYR A 155 1.80 0.54 -3.71
C TYR A 155 0.82 -0.57 -4.15
N ASP A 156 0.81 -1.71 -3.44
CA ASP A 156 -0.08 -2.85 -3.71
C ASP A 156 -1.55 -2.56 -3.38
N VAL A 157 -2.49 -3.32 -3.93
CA VAL A 157 -3.94 -3.22 -3.66
C VAL A 157 -4.50 -4.44 -2.89
N MET A 158 -3.67 -5.04 -2.04
CA MET A 158 -4.03 -6.28 -1.33
C MET A 158 -5.06 -6.07 -0.23
N ILE A 159 -5.06 -4.89 0.40
CA ILE A 159 -6.08 -4.51 1.40
C ILE A 159 -7.45 -4.58 0.73
N GLU A 160 -7.58 -3.94 -0.42
CA GLU A 160 -8.85 -3.81 -1.08
C GLU A 160 -9.30 -5.11 -1.71
N THR A 161 -8.38 -5.83 -2.35
CA THR A 161 -8.63 -7.16 -2.91
C THR A 161 -9.19 -8.09 -1.84
N LYS A 162 -8.57 -8.13 -0.66
CA LYS A 162 -9.02 -8.97 0.45
C LYS A 162 -10.32 -8.47 1.07
N ALA A 163 -10.47 -7.17 1.30
CA ALA A 163 -11.67 -6.60 1.90
C ALA A 163 -12.92 -6.85 1.02
N ILE A 164 -12.79 -6.67 -0.31
CA ILE A 164 -13.84 -6.96 -1.27
C ILE A 164 -14.21 -8.45 -1.21
N GLN A 165 -13.22 -9.36 -1.25
CA GLN A 165 -13.49 -10.80 -1.14
C GLN A 165 -14.29 -11.16 0.12
N VAL A 166 -13.91 -10.58 1.27
CA VAL A 166 -14.61 -10.81 2.54
C VAL A 166 -16.04 -10.26 2.50
N LEU A 167 -16.25 -9.06 1.95
CA LEU A 167 -17.58 -8.47 1.79
C LEU A 167 -18.49 -9.34 0.91
N LEU A 168 -17.99 -9.77 -0.25
CA LEU A 168 -18.76 -10.62 -1.16
C LEU A 168 -19.17 -11.94 -0.48
N ALA A 169 -18.23 -12.58 0.21
CA ALA A 169 -18.47 -13.85 0.89
C ALA A 169 -19.44 -13.75 2.08
N LEU A 170 -19.39 -12.66 2.85
CA LEU A 170 -20.10 -12.57 4.13
C LEU A 170 -21.37 -11.73 4.10
N THR A 171 -21.52 -10.81 3.15
CA THR A 171 -22.64 -9.86 3.14
C THR A 171 -23.51 -9.96 1.90
N GLY A 172 -23.16 -10.79 0.91
CA GLY A 172 -23.89 -10.90 -0.35
C GLY A 172 -23.92 -9.60 -1.17
N MET A 173 -22.98 -8.68 -0.93
CA MET A 173 -22.85 -7.44 -1.69
C MET A 173 -22.47 -7.75 -3.14
N THR A 174 -22.77 -6.84 -4.06
CA THR A 174 -22.23 -6.90 -5.43
C THR A 174 -20.77 -6.47 -5.43
N GLY A 175 -19.98 -6.97 -6.39
CA GLY A 175 -18.59 -6.54 -6.61
C GLY A 175 -18.45 -5.01 -6.67
N LYS A 176 -19.37 -4.36 -7.38
CA LYS A 176 -19.43 -2.90 -7.50
C LYS A 176 -19.64 -2.21 -6.14
N ALA A 177 -20.65 -2.63 -5.37
CA ALA A 177 -20.95 -1.99 -4.09
C ALA A 177 -19.82 -2.19 -3.07
N ALA A 178 -19.18 -3.36 -3.08
CA ALA A 178 -18.02 -3.62 -2.23
C ALA A 178 -16.81 -2.75 -2.62
N ALA A 179 -16.53 -2.64 -3.93
CA ALA A 179 -15.47 -1.78 -4.44
C ALA A 179 -15.70 -0.29 -4.14
N GLU A 180 -16.93 0.20 -4.31
CA GLU A 180 -17.30 1.58 -3.97
C GLU A 180 -17.11 1.84 -2.47
N LEU A 181 -17.57 0.95 -1.60
CA LEU A 181 -17.36 1.06 -0.16
C LEU A 181 -15.87 1.10 0.17
N ILE A 182 -15.08 0.15 -0.31
CA ILE A 182 -13.65 0.04 0.02
C ILE A 182 -12.83 1.21 -0.54
N GLY A 183 -13.13 1.68 -1.75
CA GLY A 183 -12.44 2.84 -2.31
C GLY A 183 -12.65 4.12 -1.49
N GLU A 184 -13.77 4.27 -0.79
CA GLU A 184 -13.98 5.38 0.14
C GLU A 184 -13.21 5.22 1.46
N ARG A 185 -12.69 4.02 1.77
CA ARG A 185 -12.02 3.71 3.04
C ARG A 185 -10.51 3.58 2.94
N VAL A 186 -9.95 3.39 1.74
CA VAL A 186 -8.51 3.19 1.55
C VAL A 186 -7.89 4.37 0.81
N THR A 187 -6.90 5.00 1.41
CA THR A 187 -6.08 6.06 0.81
C THR A 187 -4.64 5.59 0.68
N HIS A 188 -4.14 5.54 -0.55
CA HIS A 188 -2.73 5.30 -0.85
C HIS A 188 -1.94 6.60 -0.83
N LEU A 189 -1.11 6.81 0.18
CA LEU A 189 -0.41 8.07 0.37
C LEU A 189 0.62 8.32 -0.74
N HIS A 190 1.35 7.28 -1.17
CA HIS A 190 2.29 7.32 -2.29
C HIS A 190 1.68 6.88 -3.63
N GLY A 191 0.35 6.80 -3.72
CA GLY A 191 -0.31 6.22 -4.89
C GLY A 191 -0.23 4.69 -4.93
N SER A 192 -0.75 4.08 -6.00
CA SER A 192 -0.83 2.61 -6.12
C SER A 192 -0.52 2.16 -7.54
N VAL A 193 -0.01 0.93 -7.70
CA VAL A 193 0.24 0.32 -9.02
C VAL A 193 -1.05 -0.03 -9.76
N TYR A 194 -2.20 0.18 -9.12
CA TYR A 194 -3.49 -0.19 -9.65
C TYR A 194 -4.58 0.77 -9.15
N PRO A 195 -4.88 1.88 -9.86
CA PRO A 195 -5.90 2.85 -9.43
C PRO A 195 -7.34 2.34 -9.58
N LEU A 196 -7.54 1.04 -9.88
CA LEU A 196 -8.71 0.54 -10.59
C LEU A 196 -10.00 0.44 -9.79
N LEU A 197 -9.97 0.59 -8.46
CA LEU A 197 -11.23 0.77 -7.72
C LEU A 197 -11.89 2.11 -7.97
N THR A 198 -11.16 3.07 -8.53
CA THR A 198 -11.63 4.45 -8.70
C THR A 198 -12.12 4.76 -10.11
N GLU A 199 -11.77 3.93 -11.11
CA GLU A 199 -12.08 4.21 -12.51
C GLU A 199 -13.52 3.83 -12.89
N PRO A 200 -14.27 4.70 -13.60
CA PRO A 200 -15.67 4.47 -13.96
C PRO A 200 -15.94 3.20 -14.77
N HIS A 201 -14.97 2.72 -15.55
CA HIS A 201 -15.10 1.51 -16.36
C HIS A 201 -14.98 0.22 -15.53
N PHE A 202 -14.37 0.27 -14.34
CA PHE A 202 -14.42 -0.82 -13.36
C PHE A 202 -15.80 -0.97 -12.69
N ARG A 203 -16.61 0.10 -12.68
CA ARG A 203 -17.99 0.07 -12.15
C ARG A 203 -18.98 -0.64 -13.07
N LYS A 204 -18.60 -0.99 -14.31
CA LYS A 204 -19.52 -1.57 -15.30
C LYS A 204 -19.48 -3.10 -15.42
N GLY A 205 -18.61 -3.80 -14.69
CA GLY A 205 -18.57 -5.26 -14.79
C GLY A 205 -17.46 -5.85 -13.95
N TYR A 206 -17.71 -5.99 -12.66
CA TYR A 206 -17.00 -6.97 -11.86
C TYR A 206 -17.60 -8.34 -12.21
N ASP A 207 -17.04 -9.02 -13.22
CA ASP A 207 -17.08 -10.48 -13.25
C ASP A 207 -16.12 -10.96 -12.15
N VAL A 208 -16.44 -10.70 -10.88
CA VAL A 208 -15.80 -11.45 -9.79
C VAL A 208 -16.48 -12.81 -9.81
N PRO A 209 -15.79 -13.90 -10.17
CA PRO A 209 -16.34 -15.21 -9.87
C PRO A 209 -16.57 -15.23 -8.36
N LEU A 210 -17.78 -15.54 -7.90
CA LEU A 210 -18.13 -15.63 -6.47
C LEU A 210 -17.12 -16.50 -5.69
N ASP A 211 -16.42 -17.39 -6.40
CA ASP A 211 -15.55 -18.43 -5.86
C ASP A 211 -14.05 -18.19 -6.20
N GLY A 212 -13.75 -17.15 -6.99
CA GLY A 212 -12.43 -16.84 -7.52
C GLY A 212 -11.78 -15.65 -6.82
N PRO A 213 -10.43 -15.59 -6.76
CA PRO A 213 -9.79 -14.34 -6.36
C PRO A 213 -10.23 -13.23 -7.32
N VAL A 214 -10.46 -12.04 -6.76
CA VAL A 214 -10.65 -10.83 -7.55
C VAL A 214 -9.35 -10.53 -8.28
N VAL A 215 -9.18 -11.13 -9.46
CA VAL A 215 -8.09 -10.82 -10.38
C VAL A 215 -8.71 -10.01 -11.50
N PRO A 216 -8.49 -8.69 -11.53
CA PRO A 216 -8.71 -7.90 -12.71
C PRO A 216 -8.19 -8.65 -13.94
N LYS A 217 -9.08 -8.99 -14.88
CA LYS A 217 -8.74 -9.65 -16.17
C LYS A 217 -7.66 -8.90 -16.98
N ARG A 218 -7.25 -7.71 -16.54
CA ARG A 218 -6.22 -6.83 -17.13
C ARG A 218 -5.15 -6.41 -16.12
N TYR A 219 -4.70 -7.29 -15.22
CA TYR A 219 -3.46 -7.04 -14.48
C TYR A 219 -2.25 -6.84 -15.44
N SER A 220 -2.32 -7.39 -16.65
CA SER A 220 -1.30 -7.27 -17.70
C SER A 220 -1.38 -5.98 -18.53
N GLY A 221 -2.53 -5.27 -18.54
CA GLY A 221 -2.83 -4.36 -19.65
C GLY A 221 -2.37 -2.92 -19.52
N ASP A 222 -1.85 -2.47 -18.37
CA ASP A 222 -1.47 -1.05 -18.24
C ASP A 222 -0.40 -0.79 -17.16
N LEU A 223 0.76 -1.43 -17.33
CA LEU A 223 1.95 -1.16 -16.50
C LEU A 223 2.22 0.35 -16.40
N LYS A 224 2.01 1.09 -17.50
CA LYS A 224 2.20 2.54 -17.57
C LYS A 224 1.21 3.27 -16.66
N LYS A 225 -0.08 2.95 -16.66
CA LYS A 225 -1.02 3.54 -15.68
C LYS A 225 -0.64 3.26 -14.24
N GLY A 226 -0.15 2.06 -13.94
CA GLY A 226 0.34 1.71 -12.60
C GLY A 226 1.51 2.61 -12.20
N ALA A 227 2.49 2.75 -13.09
CA ALA A 227 3.63 3.64 -12.88
C ALA A 227 3.20 5.10 -12.73
N ASP A 228 2.33 5.61 -13.60
CA ASP A 228 1.83 6.99 -13.56
C ASP A 228 0.99 7.29 -12.32
N SER A 229 0.45 6.25 -11.67
CA SER A 229 -0.32 6.36 -10.43
C SER A 229 0.56 6.36 -9.18
N ILE A 230 1.85 6.04 -9.28
CA ILE A 230 2.82 6.19 -8.19
C ILE A 230 3.13 7.68 -8.04
N ARG A 231 2.95 8.18 -6.82
CA ARG A 231 3.19 9.56 -6.43
C ARG A 231 4.48 9.68 -5.65
N VAL A 232 5.36 10.54 -6.11
CA VAL A 232 6.63 10.86 -5.44
C VAL A 232 6.40 11.97 -4.40
N ILE A 233 7.27 12.07 -3.41
CA ILE A 233 7.13 13.02 -2.29
C ILE A 233 6.93 14.47 -2.77
N HIS A 234 7.59 14.89 -3.86
CA HIS A 234 7.42 16.24 -4.43
C HIS A 234 6.10 16.44 -5.18
N GLU A 235 5.50 15.37 -5.70
CA GLU A 235 4.19 15.39 -6.37
C GLU A 235 3.04 15.41 -5.35
N SER A 236 3.32 14.98 -4.12
CA SER A 236 2.37 14.94 -3.00
C SER A 236 2.32 16.32 -2.33
N VAL A 237 1.52 17.23 -2.92
CA VAL A 237 1.37 18.60 -2.43
C VAL A 237 0.78 18.62 -1.02
N GLY A 238 1.64 18.79 -0.02
CA GLY A 238 1.27 19.10 1.36
C GLY A 238 0.76 17.93 2.19
N VAL A 239 0.68 18.17 3.51
CA VAL A 239 -0.06 17.29 4.42
C VAL A 239 -1.53 17.40 4.03
N ASP A 240 -2.15 16.31 3.63
CA ASP A 240 -3.58 16.29 3.35
C ASP A 240 -4.33 16.49 4.67
N ASP A 241 -4.94 17.67 4.81
CA ASP A 241 -5.72 18.08 6.00
C ASP A 241 -6.77 17.02 6.37
N LEU A 242 -7.29 16.28 5.39
CA LEU A 242 -8.25 15.22 5.62
C LEU A 242 -7.65 14.02 6.35
N ASN A 243 -6.42 13.63 6.00
CA ASN A 243 -5.73 12.54 6.69
C ASN A 243 -5.43 12.94 8.14
N VAL A 244 -5.02 14.19 8.36
CA VAL A 244 -4.83 14.73 9.72
C VAL A 244 -6.15 14.74 10.50
N GLN A 245 -7.24 15.19 9.88
CA GLN A 245 -8.56 15.19 10.51
C GLN A 245 -9.03 13.77 10.86
N LEU A 246 -8.81 12.78 10.00
CA LEU A 246 -9.10 11.39 10.32
C LEU A 246 -8.34 10.94 11.56
N LEU A 247 -7.04 11.21 11.63
CA LEU A 247 -6.19 10.82 12.76
C LEU A 247 -6.62 11.53 14.05
N MET A 248 -6.91 12.83 14.00
CA MET A 248 -7.33 13.61 15.16
C MET A 248 -8.67 13.18 15.74
N ASN A 249 -9.59 12.71 14.90
CA ASN A 249 -10.92 12.28 15.33
C ASN A 249 -11.02 10.78 15.63
N ALA A 250 -10.00 10.00 15.28
CA ALA A 250 -9.97 8.56 15.53
C ALA A 250 -9.93 8.26 17.03
N LYS A 251 -10.74 7.28 17.45
CA LYS A 251 -10.67 6.70 18.80
C LYS A 251 -9.45 5.79 18.96
N ARG A 252 -9.09 5.08 17.90
CA ARG A 252 -7.94 4.18 17.86
C ARG A 252 -7.15 4.38 16.57
N VAL A 253 -5.83 4.44 16.70
CA VAL A 253 -4.91 4.50 15.56
C VAL A 253 -3.98 3.29 15.62
N PHE A 254 -3.95 2.49 14.55
CA PHE A 254 -3.15 1.27 14.45
C PHE A 254 -2.07 1.43 13.39
N PHE A 255 -0.79 1.29 13.75
CA PHE A 255 0.34 1.19 12.84
C PHE A 255 0.66 -0.28 12.61
N LEU A 256 0.40 -0.78 11.41
CA LEU A 256 0.61 -2.19 11.06
C LEU A 256 1.71 -2.32 10.01
N GLY A 257 2.79 -3.03 10.35
CA GLY A 257 3.96 -3.23 9.50
C GLY A 257 4.55 -1.93 8.96
N PHE A 258 4.44 -0.85 9.74
CA PHE A 258 4.74 0.51 9.32
C PHE A 258 6.18 0.90 9.64
N GLY A 259 6.92 1.35 8.63
CA GLY A 259 8.24 1.95 8.79
C GLY A 259 8.14 3.42 9.18
N PHE A 260 8.59 3.78 10.38
CA PHE A 260 8.53 5.13 10.95
C PHE A 260 9.59 6.09 10.37
N HIS A 261 9.88 6.01 9.07
CA HIS A 261 10.80 6.94 8.42
C HIS A 261 10.26 8.38 8.46
N ARG A 262 11.17 9.35 8.52
CA ARG A 262 10.82 10.77 8.71
C ARG A 262 9.88 11.29 7.63
N GLY A 263 10.06 10.87 6.37
CA GLY A 263 9.18 11.22 5.25
C GLY A 263 7.73 10.78 5.51
N ASN A 264 7.53 9.50 5.85
CA ASN A 264 6.21 8.96 6.13
C ASN A 264 5.54 9.64 7.33
N MET A 265 6.30 9.91 8.40
CA MET A 265 5.78 10.63 9.57
C MET A 265 5.32 12.05 9.23
N ARG A 266 6.07 12.76 8.37
CA ARG A 266 5.65 14.09 7.88
C ARG A 266 4.35 14.05 7.10
N MET A 267 4.14 13.03 6.26
CA MET A 267 2.88 12.86 5.52
C MET A 267 1.66 12.66 6.43
N LEU A 268 1.89 12.15 7.64
CA LEU A 268 0.86 12.03 8.69
C LEU A 268 0.76 13.28 9.57
N GLY A 269 1.41 14.39 9.20
CA GLY A 269 1.36 15.65 9.95
C GLY A 269 2.20 15.69 11.24
N TYR A 270 3.17 14.78 11.40
CA TYR A 270 4.11 14.84 12.53
C TYR A 270 5.17 15.94 12.33
N PRO A 271 5.56 16.71 13.38
CA PRO A 271 5.10 16.60 14.78
C PRO A 271 3.86 17.42 15.13
N HIS A 272 3.38 18.28 14.23
CA HIS A 272 2.48 19.39 14.57
C HIS A 272 1.13 18.97 15.15
N HIS A 273 0.59 17.80 14.79
CA HIS A 273 -0.77 17.39 15.18
C HIS A 273 -0.83 16.22 16.15
N TRP A 274 0.31 15.70 16.59
CA TRP A 274 0.34 14.42 17.31
C TRP A 274 0.22 14.55 18.82
N GLY A 275 0.56 15.72 19.38
CA GLY A 275 0.35 16.01 20.81
C GLY A 275 -1.13 16.13 21.20
N THR A 276 -2.02 16.33 20.23
CA THR A 276 -3.47 16.52 20.43
C THR A 276 -4.31 15.30 20.10
N LEU A 277 -3.69 14.18 19.67
CA LEU A 277 -4.43 12.95 19.40
C LEU A 277 -5.15 12.49 20.68
N ALA A 278 -6.47 12.40 20.61
CA ALA A 278 -7.31 12.01 21.74
C ALA A 278 -7.33 10.48 21.93
N GLY A 279 -7.23 9.72 20.83
CA GLY A 279 -7.36 8.27 20.81
C GLY A 279 -6.15 7.49 21.34
N SER A 280 -6.36 6.20 21.54
CA SER A 280 -5.30 5.23 21.88
C SER A 280 -4.52 4.84 20.62
N MET A 281 -3.20 4.72 20.72
CA MET A 281 -2.36 4.31 19.61
C MET A 281 -1.81 2.91 19.82
N TYR A 282 -1.64 2.18 18.72
CA TYR A 282 -1.20 0.79 18.71
C TYR A 282 -0.20 0.62 17.58
N ALA A 283 0.95 0.00 17.79
CA ALA A 283 1.92 -0.25 16.72
C ALA A 283 2.48 -1.67 16.77
N SER A 284 2.36 -2.43 15.68
CA SER A 284 3.10 -3.69 15.54
C SER A 284 4.60 -3.40 15.40
N ALA A 285 5.46 -4.23 16.00
CA ALA A 285 6.91 -4.09 15.89
C ALA A 285 7.52 -5.31 15.19
N PHE A 286 7.73 -5.19 13.88
CA PHE A 286 8.35 -6.28 13.11
C PHE A 286 9.84 -6.41 13.43
N ASP A 287 10.54 -5.29 13.61
CA ASP A 287 11.97 -5.24 13.96
C ASP A 287 12.24 -4.48 15.28
N ALA A 288 13.43 -4.66 15.85
CA ALA A 288 13.84 -4.05 17.10
C ALA A 288 14.00 -2.52 16.99
N ASP A 289 14.33 -2.02 15.81
CA ASP A 289 14.45 -0.59 15.54
C ASP A 289 13.09 0.11 15.57
N ALA A 290 12.01 -0.56 15.16
CA ALA A 290 10.66 -0.04 15.17
C ALA A 290 10.26 0.35 16.61
N GLN A 291 10.51 -0.49 17.62
CA GLN A 291 10.20 -0.13 19.02
C GLN A 291 10.99 1.10 19.48
N ARG A 292 12.28 1.17 19.15
CA ARG A 292 13.15 2.30 19.51
C ARG A 292 12.70 3.59 18.84
N ILE A 293 12.37 3.53 17.55
CA ILE A 293 11.94 4.66 16.73
C ILE A 293 10.56 5.14 17.18
N VAL A 294 9.62 4.23 17.45
CA VAL A 294 8.32 4.57 18.05
C VAL A 294 8.54 5.29 19.38
N LYS A 295 9.32 4.73 20.31
CA LYS A 295 9.63 5.40 21.57
C LYS A 295 10.28 6.78 21.38
N GLN A 296 11.02 7.01 20.30
CA GLN A 296 11.59 8.31 19.95
C GLN A 296 10.54 9.32 19.44
N TYR A 297 9.65 8.92 18.55
CA TYR A 297 8.59 9.81 18.04
C TYR A 297 7.54 10.13 19.10
N PHE A 298 7.29 9.18 20.01
CA PHE A 298 6.26 9.24 21.04
C PHE A 298 6.83 9.38 22.46
N ARG A 299 7.99 10.06 22.62
CA ARG A 299 8.59 10.30 23.94
C ARG A 299 7.57 10.93 24.90
N GLY A 300 7.36 10.30 26.05
CA GLY A 300 6.37 10.73 27.05
C GLY A 300 4.97 10.15 26.87
N ALA A 301 4.76 9.27 25.89
CA ALA A 301 3.48 8.61 25.69
C ALA A 301 3.44 7.23 26.37
N ASP A 302 2.83 7.17 27.55
CA ASP A 302 2.10 5.97 28.03
C ASP A 302 0.88 5.64 27.11
N ARG A 303 0.77 6.31 25.95
CA ARG A 303 -0.41 6.35 25.07
C ARG A 303 -0.28 5.47 23.83
N ILE A 304 0.88 4.83 23.62
CA ILE A 304 1.07 3.87 22.52
C ILE A 304 1.38 2.46 23.05
N ASN A 305 0.54 1.49 22.69
CA ASN A 305 0.76 0.08 22.96
C ASN A 305 1.55 -0.52 21.79
N ILE A 306 2.78 -0.96 22.07
CA ILE A 306 3.70 -1.46 21.05
C ILE A 306 3.71 -2.99 21.09
N GLY A 307 3.78 -3.61 19.91
CA GLY A 307 3.97 -5.03 19.71
C GLY A 307 5.32 -5.53 20.23
N ASP A 308 5.39 -6.82 20.53
CA ASP A 308 6.67 -7.47 20.80
C ASP A 308 7.53 -7.51 19.52
N VAL A 309 8.86 -7.55 19.67
CA VAL A 309 9.76 -7.64 18.51
C VAL A 309 9.51 -8.96 17.76
N GLY A 310 9.28 -8.86 16.45
CA GLY A 310 8.93 -10.01 15.60
C GLY A 310 7.45 -10.41 15.68
N GLU A 311 6.63 -9.70 16.44
CA GLU A 311 5.18 -9.95 16.49
C GLU A 311 4.55 -9.51 15.16
N GLY A 312 4.04 -10.47 14.39
CA GLY A 312 3.32 -10.19 13.15
C GLY A 312 1.98 -9.47 13.39
N CYS A 313 1.52 -8.69 12.40
CA CYS A 313 0.31 -7.86 12.50
C CYS A 313 -0.95 -8.64 12.95
N ASP A 314 -1.12 -9.89 12.52
CA ASP A 314 -2.27 -10.70 12.92
C ASP A 314 -2.24 -11.08 14.41
N SER A 315 -1.06 -11.45 14.93
CA SER A 315 -0.90 -11.79 16.35
C SER A 315 -1.03 -10.55 17.24
N PHE A 316 -0.43 -9.44 16.80
CA PHE A 316 -0.56 -8.14 17.44
C PHE A 316 -2.03 -7.72 17.60
N LEU A 317 -2.79 -7.74 16.50
CA LEU A 317 -4.22 -7.41 16.53
C LEU A 317 -5.04 -8.40 17.36
N ALA A 318 -4.64 -9.68 17.45
CA ALA A 318 -5.30 -10.65 18.30
C ALA A 318 -5.25 -10.26 19.78
N ARG A 319 -4.15 -9.63 20.20
CA ARG A 319 -3.90 -9.21 21.58
C ARG A 319 -4.59 -7.89 21.90
N VAL A 320 -4.54 -6.91 21.00
CA VAL A 320 -5.02 -5.53 21.29
C VAL A 320 -6.49 -5.28 20.98
N LEU A 321 -7.16 -6.20 20.29
CA LEU A 321 -8.60 -6.10 19.99
C LEU A 321 -9.49 -6.91 20.96
N GLN A 322 -8.90 -7.61 21.94
CA GLN A 322 -9.62 -8.27 23.04
C GLN A 322 -9.98 -7.26 24.12
#